data_AF-A0AAV2H1B5-F1
#
_entry.id   AF-A0AAV2H1B5-F1
#
_cell.length_a   1.000
_cell.length_b   1.000
_cell.length_c   1.000
_cell.angle_alpha   90.00
_cell.angle_beta   90.00
_cell.angle_gamma   90.00
#
_symmetry.space_group_name_H-M   'P 1'
#
loop_
_entity.id
_entity.type
_entity.pdbx_description
1 polymer ?
#
loop_
_entity_poly.entity_id
_entity_poly.type
_entity_poly.pdbx_seq_one_letter_code
_entity_poly.pdbx_strand_id
1 'polypeptide(L)'
;MMTKMLVFCLFGMLCIRLSTQKTAICELQPDAGTCKGLFDRYFFNKVRGECEYFAYGGCNGNANNFKSSELCLTTCGPAVKKYRHTSFGK
;
A
#
# COMPACT_ATOMS: atom_id res chain seq x y z
N MET A 1 -6.67 20.47 8.01
CA MET A 1 -7.83 21.34 7.75
C MET A 1 -7.80 21.70 6.28
N MET A 2 -8.64 21.03 5.49
CA MET A 2 -8.66 21.09 4.03
C MET A 2 -9.42 22.35 3.60
N THR A 3 -8.71 23.39 3.18
CA THR A 3 -9.33 24.56 2.56
C THR A 3 -8.66 24.84 1.22
N LYS A 4 -9.50 24.80 0.18
CA LYS A 4 -9.30 25.38 -1.17
C LYS A 4 -8.49 24.56 -2.17
N MET A 5 -9.11 23.52 -2.73
CA MET A 5 -9.07 23.38 -4.20
C MET A 5 -10.44 23.80 -4.73
N LEU A 6 -10.52 25.05 -5.18
CA LEU A 6 -11.61 25.56 -6.02
C LEU A 6 -11.57 24.78 -7.35
N VAL A 7 -12.33 23.70 -7.40
CA VAL A 7 -12.62 22.96 -8.62
C VAL A 7 -13.77 23.68 -9.31
N PHE A 8 -13.45 24.55 -10.26
CA PHE A 8 -14.40 25.07 -11.23
C PHE A 8 -14.71 23.98 -12.25
N CYS A 9 -15.81 23.25 -12.05
CA CYS A 9 -16.40 22.39 -13.07
C CYS A 9 -17.88 22.76 -13.21
N LEU A 10 -18.16 23.87 -13.90
CA LEU A 10 -19.54 24.36 -14.02
C LEU A 10 -20.39 23.58 -15.02
N PHE A 11 -19.89 22.99 -16.11
CA PHE A 11 -20.75 22.19 -16.99
C PHE A 11 -19.95 21.10 -17.71
N GLY A 12 -20.35 19.85 -17.50
CA GLY A 12 -20.15 18.74 -18.42
C GLY A 12 -18.74 18.52 -19.00
N MET A 13 -17.81 18.01 -18.21
CA MET A 13 -16.80 17.04 -18.67
C MET A 13 -16.10 16.47 -17.45
N LEU A 14 -16.37 15.19 -17.22
CA LEU A 14 -15.95 14.39 -16.10
C LEU A 14 -14.42 14.18 -16.11
N CYS A 15 -13.66 15.13 -15.59
CA CYS A 15 -12.25 14.90 -15.29
C CYS A 15 -12.13 14.20 -13.93
N ILE A 16 -12.73 13.00 -13.77
CA ILE A 16 -12.39 12.14 -12.63
C ILE A 16 -10.93 11.73 -12.82
N ARG A 17 -10.04 12.38 -12.08
CA ARG A 17 -8.71 11.84 -11.82
C ARG A 17 -8.94 10.48 -11.16
N LEU A 18 -8.70 9.39 -11.89
CA LEU A 18 -8.66 8.03 -11.33
C LEU A 18 -7.39 7.93 -10.47
N SER A 19 -7.47 8.50 -9.26
CA SER A 19 -6.47 8.35 -8.23
C SER A 19 -6.51 6.90 -7.77
N THR A 20 -5.44 6.18 -8.07
CA THR A 20 -5.08 4.82 -7.62
C THR A 20 -5.92 4.31 -6.46
N GLN A 21 -6.72 3.26 -6.69
CA GLN A 21 -7.39 2.53 -5.62
C GLN A 21 -6.33 1.78 -4.81
N LYS A 22 -5.66 2.48 -3.88
CA LYS A 22 -4.76 1.88 -2.91
C LYS A 22 -5.60 1.01 -1.99
N THR A 23 -5.28 -0.27 -1.85
CA THR A 23 -6.14 -1.21 -1.12
C THR A 23 -6.22 -0.79 0.35
N ALA A 24 -7.43 -0.80 0.93
CA ALA A 24 -7.66 -0.33 2.30
C ALA A 24 -6.81 -1.08 3.35
N ILE A 25 -6.40 -2.32 3.03
CA ILE A 25 -5.49 -3.14 3.84
C ILE A 25 -4.17 -2.40 4.09
N CYS A 26 -3.61 -1.75 3.07
CA CYS A 26 -2.32 -1.07 3.15
C CYS A 26 -2.34 0.24 3.95
N GLU A 27 -3.52 0.64 4.43
CA GLU A 27 -3.71 1.83 5.26
C GLU A 27 -3.82 1.50 6.76
N LEU A 28 -3.95 0.22 7.10
CA LEU A 28 -4.04 -0.28 8.47
C LEU A 28 -2.67 -0.21 9.17
N GLN A 29 -2.67 0.03 10.48
CA GLN A 29 -1.47 -0.07 11.32
C GLN A 29 -1.05 -1.54 11.51
N PRO A 30 0.22 -1.85 11.78
CA PRO A 30 0.61 -3.20 12.19
C PRO A 30 -0.09 -3.57 13.50
N ASP A 31 -0.54 -4.82 13.59
CA ASP A 31 -1.23 -5.34 14.78
C ASP A 31 -0.66 -6.70 15.16
N ALA A 32 -0.01 -6.74 16.33
CA ALA A 32 0.56 -7.95 16.89
C ALA A 32 -0.53 -8.94 17.33
N GLY A 33 -1.75 -8.47 17.57
CA GLY A 33 -2.84 -9.26 18.12
C GLY A 33 -2.61 -9.68 19.56
N THR A 34 -3.40 -10.64 20.04
CA THR A 34 -3.50 -10.99 21.47
C THR A 34 -2.67 -12.20 21.89
N CYS A 35 -2.23 -13.02 20.93
CA CYS A 35 -1.35 -14.14 21.20
C CYS A 35 0.10 -13.68 21.49
N LYS A 36 0.90 -14.52 22.15
CA LYS A 36 2.27 -14.21 22.59
C LYS A 36 3.37 -14.93 21.81
N GLY A 37 3.05 -15.40 20.61
CA GLY A 37 4.07 -15.91 19.68
C GLY A 37 4.97 -14.79 19.18
N LEU A 38 6.09 -15.15 18.57
CA LEU A 38 7.00 -14.22 17.90
C LEU A 38 7.18 -14.70 16.48
N PHE A 39 6.36 -14.16 15.58
CA PHE A 39 6.41 -14.46 14.16
C PHE A 39 6.86 -13.23 13.38
N ASP A 40 7.95 -13.39 12.64
CA ASP A 40 8.47 -12.36 11.76
C ASP A 40 7.51 -12.12 10.60
N ARG A 41 6.98 -10.90 10.52
CA ARG A 41 6.02 -10.49 9.49
C ARG A 41 6.36 -9.11 8.97
N TYR A 42 5.77 -8.77 7.84
CA TYR A 42 5.91 -7.47 7.20
C TYR A 42 4.57 -6.75 7.13
N PHE A 43 4.57 -5.45 7.33
CA PHE A 43 3.43 -4.57 7.08
C PHE A 43 3.86 -3.44 6.15
N PHE A 44 2.92 -2.86 5.41
CA PHE A 44 3.19 -1.69 4.60
C PHE A 44 3.11 -0.42 5.45
N ASN A 45 4.22 0.29 5.59
CA ASN A 45 4.27 1.60 6.21
C ASN A 45 3.93 2.66 5.16
N LYS A 46 2.69 3.13 5.15
CA LYS A 46 2.23 4.15 4.20
C LYS A 46 2.92 5.51 4.34
N VAL A 47 3.47 5.83 5.52
CA VAL A 47 4.15 7.11 5.77
C VAL A 47 5.51 7.10 5.08
N ARG A 48 6.21 5.98 5.15
CA ARG A 48 7.53 5.79 4.53
C ARG A 48 7.45 5.24 3.11
N GLY A 49 6.31 4.67 2.73
CA GLY A 49 6.09 4.09 1.40
C GLY A 49 6.83 2.76 1.19
N GLU A 50 7.14 2.04 2.26
CA GLU A 50 7.93 0.80 2.22
C GLU A 50 7.34 -0.29 3.12
N CYS A 51 7.81 -1.52 2.94
CA CYS A 51 7.41 -2.66 3.76
C CYS A 51 8.40 -2.86 4.91
N GLU A 52 7.89 -2.82 6.13
CA GLU A 52 8.68 -2.87 7.36
C GLU A 52 8.38 -4.14 8.15
N TYR A 53 9.38 -4.60 8.90
CA TYR A 53 9.25 -5.73 9.80
C TYR A 53 8.41 -5.38 11.03
N PHE A 54 7.63 -6.33 11.52
CA PHE A 54 7.05 -6.30 12.87
C PHE A 54 6.88 -7.71 13.45
N ALA A 55 6.86 -7.81 14.77
CA ALA A 55 6.60 -9.05 15.48
C ALA A 55 5.08 -9.28 15.60
N TYR A 56 4.59 -10.38 15.00
CA TYR A 56 3.20 -10.80 15.09
C TYR A 56 3.02 -11.89 16.17
N GLY A 57 1.99 -11.72 17.01
CA GLY A 57 1.66 -12.63 18.11
C GLY A 57 1.12 -13.99 17.69
N GLY A 58 0.68 -14.14 16.44
CA GLY A 58 0.19 -15.40 15.88
C GLY A 58 -1.34 -15.51 15.76
N CYS A 59 -2.10 -14.63 16.41
CA CYS A 59 -3.57 -14.58 16.27
C CYS A 59 -4.11 -13.15 16.43
N ASN A 60 -5.32 -12.90 15.93
CA ASN A 60 -6.09 -11.67 16.16
C ASN A 60 -5.39 -10.35 15.75
N GLY A 61 -4.52 -10.38 14.74
CA GLY A 61 -4.02 -9.17 14.09
C GLY A 61 -4.95 -8.71 12.96
N ASN A 62 -4.42 -7.93 12.02
CA ASN A 62 -5.15 -7.50 10.83
C ASN A 62 -4.46 -7.92 9.51
N ALA A 63 -5.06 -7.50 8.39
CA ALA A 63 -4.63 -7.94 7.05
C ALA A 63 -3.35 -7.26 6.54
N ASN A 64 -2.87 -6.18 7.15
CA ASN A 64 -1.56 -5.58 6.83
C ASN A 64 -0.44 -6.40 7.47
N ASN A 65 -0.36 -7.68 7.08
CA ASN A 65 0.48 -8.69 7.70
C ASN A 65 0.86 -9.74 6.65
N PHE A 66 2.10 -9.66 6.17
CA PHE A 66 2.62 -10.46 5.07
C PHE A 66 3.80 -11.31 5.53
N LYS A 67 3.96 -12.48 4.91
CA LYS A 67 5.07 -13.41 5.21
C LYS A 67 6.42 -12.96 4.66
N SER A 68 6.43 -12.05 3.68
CA SER A 68 7.65 -11.53 3.06
C SER A 68 7.48 -10.08 2.63
N SER A 69 8.60 -9.35 2.55
CA SER A 69 8.62 -7.98 2.02
C SER A 69 8.13 -7.92 0.56
N GLU A 70 8.49 -8.91 -0.27
CA GLU A 70 8.03 -8.99 -1.67
C GLU A 70 6.50 -9.09 -1.78
N LEU A 71 5.86 -9.94 -0.96
CA LEU A 71 4.41 -10.07 -0.95
C LEU A 71 3.74 -8.78 -0.49
N CYS A 72 4.31 -8.13 0.52
CA CYS A 72 3.86 -6.82 0.97
C CYS A 72 3.97 -5.77 -0.14
N LEU A 73 5.12 -5.66 -0.82
CA LEU A 73 5.33 -4.69 -1.90
C LEU A 73 4.46 -4.98 -3.13
N THR A 74 4.25 -6.24 -3.47
CA THR A 74 3.36 -6.61 -4.58
C THR A 74 1.90 -6.26 -4.28
N THR A 75 1.51 -6.31 -3.01
CA THR A 75 0.14 -6.00 -2.56
C THR A 75 -0.08 -4.49 -2.35
N CYS A 76 0.90 -3.81 -1.77
CA CYS A 76 0.76 -2.45 -1.24
C CYS A 76 1.73 -1.42 -1.81
N GLY A 77 2.81 -1.88 -2.44
CA GLY A 77 3.82 -1.04 -3.03
C GLY A 77 3.29 -0.28 -4.26
N PRO A 78 4.00 0.77 -4.67
CA PRO A 78 3.65 1.50 -5.88
C PRO A 78 3.70 0.56 -7.10
N ALA A 79 2.76 0.73 -8.03
CA ALA A 79 2.77 -0.03 -9.28
C ALA A 79 4.13 0.19 -9.97
N VAL A 80 4.94 -0.87 -10.05
CA VAL A 80 6.21 -0.81 -10.76
C VAL A 80 5.88 -0.60 -12.22
N LYS A 81 6.12 0.60 -12.74
CA LYS A 81 6.05 0.84 -14.18
C LYS A 81 7.14 -0.01 -14.82
N LYS A 82 6.77 -1.16 -15.37
CA LYS A 82 7.64 -1.89 -16.28
C LYS A 82 7.80 -1.03 -17.53
N TYR A 83 8.76 -0.11 -17.52
CA TYR A 83 9.23 0.52 -18.74
C TYR A 83 9.81 -0.62 -19.58
N ARG A 84 9.06 -1.03 -20.61
CA ARG A 84 9.52 -1.96 -21.63
C ARG A 84 10.60 -1.27 -22.46
N HIS A 85 11.82 -1.24 -21.93
CA HIS A 85 13.03 -1.11 -22.75
C HIS A 85 13.46 -2.51 -23.14
N THR A 86 12.69 -3.17 -24.00
CA THR A 86 13.28 -4.19 -24.88
C THR A 86 13.97 -3.43 -25.99
N SER A 87 15.29 -3.32 -25.87
CA SER A 87 16.18 -2.78 -26.88
C SER A 87 15.92 -3.46 -28.22
N PHE A 88 15.75 -2.63 -29.25
CA PHE A 88 16.18 -2.97 -30.60
C PHE A 88 17.69 -3.33 -30.52
N GLY A 89 18.07 -4.48 -31.08
CA GLY A 89 19.46 -4.77 -31.48
C GLY A 89 20.32 -5.57 -30.50
N LYS A 90 20.29 -6.90 -30.63
CA LYS A 90 21.30 -7.65 -31.40
C LYS A 90 20.61 -8.73 -32.21
#